data_AF-U5YRQ7-F1
#
_entry.id   AF-U5YRQ7-F1
#
_cell.length_a   1.000
_cell.length_b   1.000
_cell.length_c   1.000
_cell.angle_alpha   90.00
_cell.angle_beta   90.00
_cell.angle_gamma   90.00
#
_symmetry.space_group_name_H-M   'P 1'
#
loop_
_entity.id
_entity.type
_entity.pdbx_description
1 polymer ?
#
loop_
_entity_poly.entity_id
_entity_poly.type
_entity_poly.pdbx_seq_one_letter_code
_entity_poly.pdbx_strand_id
1 'polypeptide(L)'
;MHRAVGDPDRPSPKCPAGHHRSAADPWDAPAPGLCRTCREELAAALVELPRYHRELLDLVVPVTPQRYERVSGSRSTGFLLKEETVALRGSITGVLAGWAGAVTDAVRGPAPDRAPGPLAAFLLRHLDLLAVHPAAAEAAEEIGALAARARRALAPPQVPRLTLGPCASPGCDSTVEATTLTTAATETGNGRGAVRCASGHAWQASEWLALRRALTGTADRPAQRPRTLPTKLAAHAAGVSEATVRKWASRGKLTRYGSLSRAEYDVDELTALASR
;
A
#
# COMPACT_ATOMS: atom_id res chain seq x y z
N MET A 1 -56.34 21.32 -5.31
CA MET A 1 -55.02 21.68 -4.72
C MET A 1 -54.25 20.39 -4.45
N HIS A 2 -53.54 19.88 -5.45
CA HIS A 2 -52.76 18.64 -5.32
C HIS A 2 -51.35 18.97 -4.82
N ARG A 3 -50.98 18.45 -3.64
CA ARG A 3 -49.59 18.36 -3.20
C ARG A 3 -48.87 17.39 -4.15
N ALA A 4 -47.88 17.89 -4.88
CA ALA A 4 -46.95 17.06 -5.63
C ALA A 4 -46.15 16.21 -4.62
N VAL A 5 -46.40 14.90 -4.64
CA VAL A 5 -45.56 13.90 -4.00
C VAL A 5 -44.24 13.91 -4.76
N GLY A 6 -43.15 14.27 -4.07
CA GLY A 6 -41.81 14.26 -4.65
C GLY A 6 -41.44 12.84 -5.08
N ASP A 7 -40.92 12.75 -6.31
CA ASP A 7 -40.36 11.54 -6.90
C ASP A 7 -39.15 11.06 -6.08
N PRO A 8 -39.19 9.85 -5.46
CA PRO A 8 -38.11 9.37 -4.59
C PRO A 8 -36.85 8.92 -5.35
N ASP A 9 -36.83 8.95 -6.69
CA ASP A 9 -35.71 8.43 -7.49
C ASP A 9 -34.78 9.51 -8.08
N ARG A 10 -34.88 10.77 -7.61
CA ARG A 10 -33.99 11.84 -8.09
C ARG A 10 -32.62 11.74 -7.40
N PRO A 11 -31.51 11.53 -8.15
CA PRO A 11 -30.19 11.44 -7.54
C PRO A 11 -29.83 12.76 -6.87
N SER A 12 -29.45 12.70 -5.59
CA SER A 12 -28.90 13.84 -4.85
C SER A 12 -27.73 14.45 -5.62
N PRO A 13 -27.57 15.78 -5.64
CA PRO A 13 -26.47 16.41 -6.35
C PRO A 13 -25.15 15.88 -5.77
N LYS A 14 -24.35 15.25 -6.62
CA LYS A 14 -23.03 14.73 -6.22
C LYS A 14 -22.11 15.92 -5.99
N CYS A 15 -21.32 15.87 -4.92
CA CYS A 15 -20.20 16.79 -4.74
C CYS A 15 -19.32 16.75 -6.01
N PRO A 16 -18.80 17.88 -6.51
CA PRO A 16 -17.96 17.91 -7.71
C PRO A 16 -16.69 17.05 -7.55
N ALA A 17 -16.19 16.85 -6.33
CA ALA A 17 -15.11 15.91 -6.03
C ALA A 17 -15.51 14.42 -6.10
N GLY A 18 -16.79 14.10 -6.32
CA GLY A 18 -17.28 12.74 -6.54
C GLY A 18 -17.24 11.76 -5.34
N HIS A 19 -16.61 12.14 -4.22
CA HIS A 19 -16.36 11.24 -3.09
C HIS A 19 -17.54 11.07 -2.12
N HIS A 20 -18.46 12.05 -2.06
CA HIS A 20 -19.61 12.01 -1.16
C HIS A 20 -20.90 12.43 -1.86
N ARG A 21 -22.02 11.82 -1.45
CA ARG A 21 -23.35 12.31 -1.77
C ARG A 21 -23.61 13.53 -0.89
N SER A 22 -23.85 14.69 -1.49
CA SER A 22 -24.28 15.85 -0.73
C SER A 22 -25.74 15.64 -0.31
N ALA A 23 -26.05 15.84 0.97
CA ALA A 23 -27.43 16.09 1.37
C ALA A 23 -27.76 17.51 0.92
N ALA A 24 -28.60 17.67 -0.10
CA ALA A 24 -29.06 18.98 -0.55
C ALA A 24 -30.50 19.23 -0.10
N ASP A 25 -30.77 20.44 0.38
CA ASP A 25 -32.11 21.01 0.45
C ASP A 25 -32.63 21.29 -0.98
N PRO A 26 -33.96 21.25 -1.23
CA PRO A 26 -34.47 20.96 -2.59
C PRO A 26 -34.65 22.17 -3.53
N TRP A 27 -34.15 23.36 -3.22
CA TRP A 27 -34.46 24.56 -4.02
C TRP A 27 -33.25 25.48 -4.14
N ASP A 28 -32.27 25.10 -4.96
CA ASP A 28 -31.43 26.00 -5.78
C ASP A 28 -30.46 25.16 -6.63
N ALA A 29 -30.13 25.64 -7.84
CA ALA A 29 -29.12 25.04 -8.72
C ALA A 29 -27.80 24.81 -7.95
N PRO A 30 -27.00 23.77 -8.26
CA PRO A 30 -25.82 23.45 -7.47
C PRO A 30 -24.86 24.65 -7.49
N ALA A 31 -24.71 25.32 -6.35
CA ALA A 31 -23.64 26.27 -6.19
C ALA A 31 -22.31 25.54 -6.45
N PRO A 32 -21.39 26.13 -7.24
CA PRO A 32 -20.14 25.49 -7.60
C PRO A 32 -19.23 25.51 -6.38
N GLY A 33 -19.27 24.44 -5.59
CA GLY A 33 -18.43 24.36 -4.41
C GLY A 33 -18.34 22.97 -3.81
N LEU A 34 -17.30 22.78 -3.00
CA LEU A 34 -17.09 21.56 -2.25
C LEU A 34 -18.21 21.33 -1.24
N CYS A 35 -18.62 20.07 -1.06
CA CYS A 35 -19.48 19.72 0.07
C CYS A 35 -18.73 19.93 1.41
N ARG A 36 -19.47 20.00 2.52
CA ARG A 36 -18.91 20.20 3.86
C ARG A 36 -17.78 19.21 4.19
N THR A 37 -17.99 17.91 3.89
CA THR A 37 -16.98 16.87 4.17
C THR A 37 -15.70 17.09 3.38
N CYS A 38 -15.78 17.33 2.07
CA CYS A 38 -14.59 17.61 1.25
C CYS A 38 -13.87 18.89 1.71
N ARG A 39 -14.60 19.91 2.15
CA ARG A 39 -14.01 21.13 2.72
C ARG A 39 -13.28 20.86 4.04
N GLU A 40 -13.85 20.03 4.91
CA GLU A 40 -13.22 19.61 6.17
C GLU A 40 -11.98 18.73 5.93
N GLU A 41 -12.05 17.79 4.99
CA GLU A 41 -10.91 16.94 4.60
C GLU A 41 -9.78 17.75 3.99
N LEU A 42 -10.10 18.72 3.13
CA LEU A 42 -9.13 19.66 2.57
C LEU A 42 -8.46 20.49 3.67
N ALA A 43 -9.25 21.03 4.62
CA ALA A 43 -8.72 21.75 5.76
C ALA A 43 -7.77 20.89 6.60
N ALA A 44 -8.18 19.65 6.92
CA ALA A 44 -7.36 18.71 7.65
C ALA A 44 -6.05 18.38 6.91
N ALA A 45 -6.11 18.17 5.59
CA ALA A 45 -4.92 17.93 4.78
C ALA A 45 -3.96 19.14 4.81
N LEU A 46 -4.47 20.37 4.70
CA LEU A 46 -3.67 21.59 4.77
C LEU A 46 -3.01 21.77 6.15
N VAL A 47 -3.69 21.41 7.24
CA VAL A 47 -3.11 21.44 8.60
C VAL A 47 -1.96 20.43 8.74
N GLU A 48 -2.11 19.23 8.18
CA GLU A 48 -1.16 18.13 8.37
C GLU A 48 0.09 18.21 7.48
N LEU A 49 -0.05 18.69 6.24
CA LEU A 49 1.03 18.67 5.24
C LEU A 49 2.34 19.35 5.68
N PRO A 50 2.34 20.51 6.39
CA PRO A 50 3.57 21.11 6.89
C PRO A 50 4.33 20.22 7.89
N ARG A 51 3.61 19.46 8.71
CA ARG A 51 4.21 18.48 9.64
C ARG A 51 4.81 17.32 8.85
N TYR A 52 4.03 16.71 7.96
CA TYR A 52 4.51 15.61 7.12
C TYR A 52 5.76 16.00 6.31
N HIS A 53 5.80 17.20 5.75
CA HIS A 53 6.96 17.68 4.99
C HIS A 53 8.25 17.74 5.83
N ARG A 54 8.15 18.07 7.12
CA ARG A 54 9.29 18.06 8.05
C ARG A 54 9.70 16.63 8.40
N GLU A 55 8.76 15.77 8.76
CA GLU A 55 9.06 14.37 9.12
C GLU A 55 9.66 13.59 7.94
N LEU A 56 9.24 13.89 6.70
CA LEU A 56 9.85 13.32 5.50
C LEU A 56 11.33 13.77 5.33
N LEU A 57 11.72 14.94 5.83
CA LEU A 57 13.14 15.37 5.80
C LEU A 57 13.97 14.47 6.71
N ASP A 58 13.46 14.15 7.90
CA ASP A 58 14.14 13.33 8.89
C ASP A 58 14.43 11.91 8.36
N LEU A 59 13.59 11.40 7.45
CA LEU A 59 13.83 10.12 6.75
C LEU A 59 14.96 10.18 5.70
N VAL A 60 15.22 11.36 5.13
CA VAL A 60 16.22 11.55 4.06
C VAL A 60 17.59 11.84 4.66
N VAL A 61 17.64 12.66 5.70
CA VAL A 61 18.90 13.08 6.35
C VAL A 61 19.50 11.87 7.09
N PRO A 62 20.74 11.45 6.76
CA PRO A 62 21.39 10.40 7.51
C PRO A 62 21.67 10.90 8.93
N VAL A 63 20.98 10.34 9.92
CA VAL A 63 21.43 10.36 11.31
C VAL A 63 22.76 9.59 11.31
N THR A 64 23.85 10.24 11.69
CA THR A 64 25.22 9.69 11.63
C THR A 64 25.28 8.28 12.23
N PRO A 65 25.56 7.22 11.44
CA PRO A 65 25.73 5.90 12.01
C PRO A 65 27.15 5.78 12.58
N GLN A 66 27.23 5.33 13.83
CA GLN A 66 28.46 4.81 14.41
C GLN A 66 29.05 3.73 13.49
N ARG A 67 30.38 3.77 13.33
CA ARG A 67 31.17 2.89 12.44
C ARG A 67 30.81 1.41 12.66
N TYR A 68 30.20 0.77 11.66
CA TYR A 68 30.28 -0.68 11.49
C TYR A 68 30.56 -1.04 10.03
N GLU A 69 31.31 -2.12 9.88
CA GLU A 69 31.87 -2.60 8.63
C GLU A 69 30.77 -3.19 7.72
N ARG A 70 30.80 -2.79 6.44
CA ARG A 70 29.84 -3.21 5.42
C ARG A 70 30.21 -4.59 4.88
N VAL A 71 29.36 -5.58 5.12
CA VAL A 71 29.35 -6.81 4.30
C VAL A 71 28.37 -6.58 3.13
N SER A 72 28.95 -6.46 1.93
CA SER A 72 28.27 -6.20 0.65
C SER A 72 27.45 -7.41 0.20
N GLY A 73 26.23 -7.19 -0.31
CA GLY A 73 25.49 -8.26 -0.98
C GLY A 73 23.99 -8.07 -1.29
N SER A 74 23.31 -7.03 -0.80
CA SER A 74 21.89 -6.83 -1.10
C SER A 74 21.63 -5.53 -1.87
N ARG A 75 20.95 -5.63 -3.02
CA ARG A 75 20.53 -4.47 -3.83
C ARG A 75 19.76 -3.46 -2.98
N SER A 76 20.08 -2.18 -3.18
CA SER A 76 19.74 -1.05 -2.31
C SER A 76 18.30 -0.55 -2.49
N THR A 77 17.31 -1.27 -1.94
CA THR A 77 15.93 -0.76 -1.82
C THR A 77 15.88 0.58 -1.05
N GLY A 78 16.79 0.78 -0.09
CA GLY A 78 16.85 2.01 0.71
C GLY A 78 17.26 3.28 -0.06
N PHE A 79 17.92 3.17 -1.22
CA PHE A 79 18.26 4.33 -2.03
C PHE A 79 17.05 4.85 -2.81
N LEU A 80 16.25 3.96 -3.40
CA LEU A 80 15.04 4.30 -4.14
C LEU A 80 13.96 4.93 -3.24
N LEU A 81 13.80 4.42 -2.01
CA LEU A 81 12.88 5.01 -1.03
C LEU A 81 13.26 6.46 -0.65
N LYS A 82 14.56 6.77 -0.59
CA LYS A 82 15.03 8.13 -0.30
C LYS A 82 14.75 9.09 -1.45
N GLU A 83 14.95 8.65 -2.69
CA GLU A 83 14.63 9.44 -3.88
C GLU A 83 13.12 9.74 -3.96
N GLU A 84 12.27 8.74 -3.73
CA GLU A 84 10.81 8.92 -3.66
C GLU A 84 10.39 9.91 -2.56
N THR A 85 11.08 9.88 -1.40
CA THR A 85 10.81 10.77 -0.27
C THR A 85 11.19 12.22 -0.62
N VAL A 86 12.35 12.44 -1.26
CA VAL A 86 12.77 13.77 -1.74
C VAL A 86 11.79 14.31 -2.78
N ALA A 87 11.41 13.48 -3.76
CA ALA A 87 10.44 13.86 -4.78
C ALA A 87 9.09 14.27 -4.16
N LEU A 88 8.58 13.48 -3.20
CA LEU A 88 7.33 13.77 -2.50
C LEU A 88 7.38 15.12 -1.77
N ARG A 89 8.49 15.46 -1.11
CA ARG A 89 8.66 16.77 -0.45
C ARG A 89 8.60 17.93 -1.45
N GLY A 90 9.23 17.75 -2.61
CA GLY A 90 9.14 18.68 -3.73
C GLY A 90 7.70 18.88 -4.21
N SER A 91 6.96 17.77 -4.39
CA SER A 91 5.55 17.80 -4.80
C SER A 91 4.65 18.54 -3.81
N ILE A 92 4.84 18.33 -2.49
CA ILE A 92 4.08 19.06 -1.46
C ILE A 92 4.27 20.56 -1.60
N THR A 93 5.52 21.02 -1.72
CA THR A 93 5.81 22.45 -1.86
C THR A 93 5.28 23.01 -3.19
N GLY A 94 5.41 22.26 -4.27
CA GLY A 94 4.96 22.65 -5.60
C GLY A 94 3.44 22.83 -5.71
N VAL A 95 2.67 21.84 -5.25
CA VAL A 95 1.20 21.88 -5.31
C VAL A 95 0.64 22.98 -4.41
N LEU A 96 1.13 23.10 -3.16
CA LEU A 96 0.69 24.19 -2.28
C LEU A 96 0.99 25.58 -2.87
N ALA A 97 2.13 25.73 -3.55
CA ALA A 97 2.48 26.98 -4.22
C ALA A 97 1.59 27.28 -5.42
N GLY A 98 1.25 26.26 -6.22
CA GLY A 98 0.32 26.40 -7.36
C GLY A 98 -1.05 26.89 -6.92
N TRP A 99 -1.63 26.25 -5.90
CA TRP A 99 -2.94 26.66 -5.37
C TRP A 99 -2.90 28.01 -4.65
N ALA A 100 -1.80 28.33 -3.94
CA ALA A 100 -1.65 29.65 -3.35
C ALA A 100 -1.57 30.74 -4.42
N GLY A 101 -0.94 30.47 -5.57
CA GLY A 101 -0.94 31.36 -6.74
C GLY A 101 -2.35 31.63 -7.26
N ALA A 102 -3.12 30.56 -7.52
CA ALA A 102 -4.51 30.68 -8.01
C ALA A 102 -5.41 31.51 -7.08
N VAL A 103 -5.25 31.37 -5.76
CA VAL A 103 -5.98 32.18 -4.77
C VAL A 103 -5.45 33.63 -4.73
N THR A 104 -4.13 33.83 -4.83
CA THR A 104 -3.51 35.17 -4.85
C THR A 104 -4.02 36.01 -6.01
N ASP A 105 -4.17 35.41 -7.20
CA ASP A 105 -4.73 36.07 -8.37
C ASP A 105 -6.16 36.57 -8.12
N ALA A 106 -6.94 35.84 -7.31
CA ALA A 106 -8.30 36.21 -6.95
C ALA A 106 -8.38 37.31 -5.87
N VAL A 107 -7.47 37.32 -4.89
CA VAL A 107 -7.52 38.25 -3.74
C VAL A 107 -6.67 39.51 -3.90
N ARG A 108 -5.84 39.61 -4.96
CA ARG A 108 -4.90 40.74 -5.22
C ARG A 108 -4.07 41.13 -3.99
N GLY A 109 -3.63 40.14 -3.22
CA GLY A 109 -2.83 40.31 -2.00
C GLY A 109 -1.36 39.96 -2.20
N PRO A 110 -0.50 40.18 -1.19
CA PRO A 110 0.89 39.73 -1.24
C PRO A 110 0.94 38.21 -1.26
N ALA A 111 1.78 37.65 -2.14
CA ALA A 111 2.00 36.22 -2.21
C ALA A 111 2.69 35.71 -0.92
N PRO A 112 2.26 34.58 -0.34
CA PRO A 112 2.94 33.97 0.79
C PRO A 112 4.34 33.46 0.41
N ASP A 113 5.23 33.35 1.40
CA ASP A 113 6.54 32.72 1.22
C ASP A 113 6.39 31.31 0.66
N ARG A 114 7.30 30.91 -0.24
CA ARG A 114 7.28 29.58 -0.88
C ARG A 114 7.81 28.48 0.04
N ALA A 115 7.16 28.30 1.17
CA ALA A 115 7.42 27.25 2.14
C ALA A 115 6.09 26.59 2.58
N PRO A 116 6.07 25.28 2.90
CA PRO A 116 4.82 24.55 3.14
C PRO A 116 3.93 25.16 4.25
N GLY A 117 4.53 25.64 5.34
CA GLY A 117 3.80 26.28 6.44
C GLY A 117 3.06 27.56 6.02
N PRO A 118 3.77 28.60 5.53
CA PRO A 118 3.15 29.82 5.02
C PRO A 118 2.11 29.58 3.92
N LEU A 119 2.40 28.68 2.98
CA LEU A 119 1.48 28.32 1.89
C LEU A 119 0.19 27.68 2.43
N ALA A 120 0.30 26.68 3.31
CA ALA A 120 -0.86 26.02 3.89
C ALA A 120 -1.69 26.97 4.77
N ALA A 121 -1.02 27.82 5.57
CA ALA A 121 -1.70 28.82 6.39
C ALA A 121 -2.45 29.85 5.53
N PHE A 122 -1.89 30.26 4.39
CA PHE A 122 -2.56 31.13 3.44
C PHE A 122 -3.81 30.46 2.85
N LEU A 123 -3.69 29.23 2.37
CA LEU A 123 -4.82 28.47 1.82
C LEU A 123 -5.93 28.23 2.86
N LEU A 124 -5.58 27.95 4.12
CA LEU A 124 -6.55 27.81 5.20
C LEU A 124 -7.32 29.11 5.48
N ARG A 125 -6.64 30.26 5.48
CA ARG A 125 -7.31 31.58 5.64
C ARG A 125 -8.28 31.88 4.51
N HIS A 126 -8.01 31.38 3.31
CA HIS A 126 -8.83 31.57 2.12
C HIS A 126 -9.59 30.29 1.72
N LEU A 127 -9.84 29.39 2.67
CA LEU A 127 -10.46 28.09 2.39
C LEU A 127 -11.82 28.23 1.74
N ASP A 128 -12.61 29.25 2.12
CA ASP A 128 -13.93 29.49 1.53
C ASP A 128 -13.84 29.92 0.07
N LEU A 129 -12.83 30.72 -0.29
CA LEU A 129 -12.58 31.10 -1.67
C LEU A 129 -12.12 29.91 -2.50
N LEU A 130 -11.24 29.08 -1.93
CA LEU A 130 -10.78 27.85 -2.58
C LEU A 130 -11.93 26.85 -2.74
N ALA A 131 -12.84 26.76 -1.77
CA ALA A 131 -13.95 25.81 -1.77
C ALA A 131 -15.02 26.11 -2.83
N VAL A 132 -15.16 27.38 -3.24
CA VAL A 132 -16.07 27.80 -4.33
C VAL A 132 -15.35 28.03 -5.67
N HIS A 133 -14.05 27.78 -5.72
CA HIS A 133 -13.26 27.93 -6.93
C HIS A 133 -13.77 26.95 -8.02
N PRO A 134 -13.78 27.33 -9.31
CA PRO A 134 -14.21 26.43 -10.38
C PRO A 134 -13.46 25.09 -10.39
N ALA A 135 -12.18 25.11 -9.99
CA ALA A 135 -11.32 23.93 -9.85
C ALA A 135 -11.17 23.43 -8.39
N ALA A 136 -12.17 23.64 -7.53
CA ALA A 136 -12.08 23.26 -6.12
C ALA A 136 -11.99 21.74 -5.92
N ALA A 137 -12.58 20.96 -6.82
CA ALA A 137 -12.53 19.50 -6.78
C ALA A 137 -11.10 19.00 -7.02
N GLU A 138 -10.42 19.54 -8.02
CA GLU A 138 -9.02 19.26 -8.32
C GLU A 138 -8.13 19.66 -7.15
N ALA A 139 -8.37 20.81 -6.53
CA ALA A 139 -7.62 21.22 -5.34
C ALA A 139 -7.76 20.22 -4.18
N ALA A 140 -8.98 19.78 -3.90
CA ALA A 140 -9.26 18.80 -2.86
C ALA A 140 -8.60 17.45 -3.16
N GLU A 141 -8.69 16.99 -4.41
CA GLU A 141 -8.08 15.73 -4.84
C GLU A 141 -6.55 15.77 -4.77
N GLU A 142 -5.91 16.80 -5.35
CA GLU A 142 -4.46 16.90 -5.39
C GLU A 142 -3.86 17.01 -3.97
N ILE A 143 -4.41 17.89 -3.14
CA ILE A 143 -3.92 18.12 -1.77
C ILE A 143 -4.21 16.90 -0.90
N GLY A 144 -5.40 16.29 -1.03
CA GLY A 144 -5.78 15.07 -0.33
C GLY A 144 -4.90 13.87 -0.71
N ALA A 145 -4.61 13.69 -2.00
CA ALA A 145 -3.75 12.63 -2.51
C ALA A 145 -2.31 12.76 -1.99
N LEU A 146 -1.77 13.98 -1.92
CA LEU A 146 -0.47 14.24 -1.32
C LEU A 146 -0.45 13.92 0.18
N ALA A 147 -1.45 14.36 0.93
CA ALA A 147 -1.55 14.07 2.36
C ALA A 147 -1.66 12.55 2.61
N ALA A 148 -2.43 11.83 1.80
CA ALA A 148 -2.55 10.38 1.90
C ALA A 148 -1.23 9.67 1.55
N ARG A 149 -0.51 10.12 0.52
CA ARG A 149 0.79 9.56 0.14
C ARG A 149 1.85 9.82 1.23
N ALA A 150 1.88 11.02 1.79
CA ALA A 150 2.78 11.36 2.89
C ALA A 150 2.49 10.55 4.16
N ARG A 151 1.21 10.39 4.51
CA ARG A 151 0.79 9.54 5.63
C ARG A 151 1.23 8.09 5.45
N ARG A 152 1.12 7.53 4.24
CA ARG A 152 1.61 6.18 3.93
C ARG A 152 3.12 6.05 4.04
N ALA A 153 3.87 7.07 3.59
CA ALA A 153 5.33 7.08 3.68
C ALA A 153 5.83 7.19 5.14
N LEU A 154 5.09 7.89 5.98
CA LEU A 154 5.41 8.08 7.40
C LEU A 154 4.80 6.99 8.30
N ALA A 155 3.91 6.16 7.77
CA ALA A 155 3.38 5.04 8.52
C ALA A 155 4.53 4.08 8.88
N PRO A 156 4.60 3.59 10.13
CA PRO A 156 5.58 2.58 10.48
C PRO A 156 5.43 1.38 9.53
N PRO A 157 6.56 0.77 9.10
CA PRO A 157 6.51 -0.36 8.19
C PRO A 157 5.61 -1.43 8.81
N GLN A 158 4.52 -1.76 8.12
CA GLN A 158 3.66 -2.87 8.50
C GLN A 158 4.50 -4.12 8.33
N VAL A 159 4.97 -4.67 9.44
CA VAL A 159 5.83 -5.84 9.42
C VAL A 159 5.00 -6.98 8.83
N PRO A 160 5.35 -7.53 7.65
CA PRO A 160 4.51 -8.51 6.98
C PRO A 160 4.31 -9.70 7.92
N ARG A 161 3.05 -10.03 8.20
CA ARG A 161 2.72 -11.23 8.96
C ARG A 161 2.57 -12.38 7.98
N LEU A 162 3.42 -13.38 8.12
CA LEU A 162 3.35 -14.60 7.36
C LEU A 162 2.51 -15.62 8.13
N THR A 163 1.39 -16.03 7.55
CA THR A 163 0.55 -17.10 8.08
C THR A 163 1.25 -18.44 7.92
N LEU A 164 1.53 -19.13 9.02
CA LEU A 164 2.25 -20.41 9.04
C LEU A 164 1.35 -21.64 9.11
N GLY A 165 0.08 -21.47 9.51
CA GLY A 165 -0.89 -22.57 9.64
C GLY A 165 -1.54 -22.64 11.04
N PRO A 166 -2.30 -23.70 11.36
CA PRO A 166 -2.98 -23.85 12.65
C PRO A 166 -2.00 -24.02 13.80
N CYS A 167 -2.39 -23.67 15.03
CA CYS A 167 -1.53 -23.80 16.19
C CYS A 167 -1.19 -25.26 16.49
N ALA A 168 0.09 -25.52 16.81
CA ALA A 168 0.56 -26.84 17.21
C ALA A 168 0.18 -27.22 18.66
N SER A 169 -0.42 -26.30 19.44
CA SER A 169 -0.85 -26.58 20.82
C SER A 169 -2.14 -27.41 20.82
N PRO A 170 -2.23 -28.50 21.60
CA PRO A 170 -3.46 -29.29 21.72
C PRO A 170 -4.66 -28.43 22.12
N GLY A 171 -5.77 -28.57 21.38
CA GLY A 171 -7.02 -27.83 21.65
C GLY A 171 -7.00 -26.35 21.23
N CYS A 172 -6.01 -25.92 20.43
CA CYS A 172 -5.94 -24.56 19.91
C CYS A 172 -6.14 -24.51 18.40
N ASP A 173 -7.25 -23.91 17.96
CA ASP A 173 -7.58 -23.77 16.53
C ASP A 173 -7.08 -22.44 15.91
N SER A 174 -6.43 -21.59 16.70
CA SER A 174 -5.90 -20.31 16.23
C SER A 174 -4.76 -20.47 15.23
N THR A 175 -4.72 -19.57 14.26
CA THR A 175 -3.65 -19.52 13.27
C THR A 175 -2.37 -18.92 13.84
N VAL A 176 -1.23 -19.52 13.50
CA VAL A 176 0.12 -19.05 13.79
C VAL A 176 0.54 -18.04 12.72
N GLU A 177 0.99 -16.88 13.16
CA GLU A 177 1.54 -15.80 12.35
C GLU A 177 3.00 -15.55 12.75
N ALA A 178 3.87 -15.37 11.76
CA ALA A 178 5.24 -14.94 11.95
C ALA A 178 5.40 -13.49 11.53
N THR A 179 5.98 -12.66 12.40
CA THR A 179 6.32 -11.28 12.06
C THR A 179 7.73 -11.25 11.48
N THR A 180 7.89 -11.03 10.18
CA THR A 180 9.22 -11.01 9.56
C THR A 180 9.87 -9.65 9.75
N LEU A 181 10.92 -9.56 10.57
CA LEU A 181 11.66 -8.30 10.71
C LEU A 181 12.20 -7.87 9.34
N THR A 182 11.67 -6.78 8.79
CA THR A 182 12.38 -6.00 7.77
C THR A 182 13.60 -5.38 8.44
N THR A 183 14.71 -5.28 7.70
CA THR A 183 16.05 -4.86 8.14
C THR A 183 16.17 -3.44 8.73
N ALA A 184 15.05 -2.74 8.93
CA ALA A 184 15.00 -1.41 9.57
C ALA A 184 14.73 -1.45 11.09
N ALA A 185 14.44 -2.62 11.68
CA ALA A 185 14.16 -2.77 13.11
C ALA A 185 15.29 -3.51 13.83
N THR A 186 16.45 -2.89 13.99
CA THR A 186 17.56 -3.44 14.78
C THR A 186 18.22 -2.38 15.66
N GLU A 187 17.57 -2.00 16.77
CA GLU A 187 18.28 -1.31 17.88
C GLU A 187 17.91 -1.79 19.29
N THR A 188 16.98 -2.74 19.47
CA THR A 188 16.75 -3.34 20.80
C THR A 188 16.66 -4.85 20.69
N GLY A 189 17.69 -5.53 21.19
CA GLY A 189 18.01 -6.94 20.97
C GLY A 189 17.07 -7.98 21.60
N ASN A 190 15.75 -7.77 21.62
CA ASN A 190 14.82 -8.75 22.18
C ASN A 190 13.57 -9.04 21.32
N GLY A 191 13.57 -8.65 20.04
CA GLY A 191 12.41 -8.74 19.14
C GLY A 191 12.63 -9.58 17.88
N ARG A 192 13.57 -10.52 17.85
CA ARG A 192 13.86 -11.33 16.66
C ARG A 192 12.66 -12.19 16.25
N GLY A 193 11.89 -11.70 15.26
CA GLY A 193 10.90 -12.45 14.49
C GLY A 193 9.88 -13.21 15.32
N ALA A 194 9.07 -12.54 16.14
CA ALA A 194 8.12 -13.24 16.99
C ALA A 194 7.12 -14.06 16.16
N VAL A 195 7.10 -15.38 16.40
CA VAL A 195 6.09 -16.31 15.88
C VAL A 195 5.06 -16.51 16.98
N ARG A 196 3.78 -16.22 16.70
CA ARG A 196 2.71 -16.28 17.70
C ARG A 196 1.39 -16.72 17.07
N CYS A 197 0.50 -17.33 17.84
CA CYS A 197 -0.89 -17.50 17.42
C CYS A 197 -1.80 -16.45 18.07
N ALA A 198 -3.00 -16.27 17.52
CA ALA A 198 -3.99 -15.32 18.06
C ALA A 198 -4.41 -15.62 19.51
N SER A 199 -4.31 -16.87 19.96
CA SER A 199 -4.57 -17.27 21.36
C SER A 199 -3.42 -16.97 22.33
N GLY A 200 -2.30 -16.41 21.86
CA GLY A 200 -1.18 -15.96 22.71
C GLY A 200 -0.01 -16.94 22.84
N HIS A 201 -0.07 -18.13 22.25
CA HIS A 201 1.11 -19.01 22.17
C HIS A 201 2.20 -18.32 21.35
N ALA A 202 3.43 -18.36 21.85
CA ALA A 202 4.59 -17.71 21.25
C ALA A 202 5.77 -18.67 21.22
N TRP A 203 6.57 -18.60 20.17
CA TRP A 203 7.75 -19.46 20.01
C TRP A 203 9.02 -18.64 19.84
N GLN A 204 10.02 -18.99 20.64
CA GLN A 204 11.38 -18.45 20.55
C GLN A 204 12.13 -19.05 19.36
N ALA A 205 13.18 -18.37 18.89
CA ALA A 205 13.96 -18.80 17.72
C ALA A 205 14.46 -20.26 17.81
N SER A 206 14.82 -20.73 19.01
CA SER A 206 15.23 -22.11 19.27
C SER A 206 14.12 -23.14 19.08
N GLU A 207 12.85 -22.74 19.21
CA GLU A 207 11.68 -23.62 19.17
C GLU A 207 11.08 -23.75 17.77
N TRP A 208 11.54 -22.94 16.81
CA TRP A 208 10.97 -22.89 15.46
C TRP A 208 11.13 -24.20 14.69
N LEU A 209 12.23 -24.93 14.89
CA LEU A 209 12.43 -26.24 14.26
C LEU A 209 11.39 -27.26 14.76
N ALA A 210 11.05 -27.23 16.04
CA ALA A 210 10.02 -28.08 16.63
C ALA A 210 8.63 -27.66 16.15
N LEU A 211 8.33 -26.35 16.17
CA LEU A 211 7.10 -25.79 15.62
C LEU A 211 6.90 -26.19 14.16
N ARG A 212 7.92 -26.05 13.31
CA ARG A 212 7.83 -26.44 11.89
C ARG A 212 7.43 -27.89 11.73
N ARG A 213 8.04 -28.81 12.52
CA ARG A 213 7.67 -30.23 12.50
C ARG A 213 6.23 -30.46 12.92
N ALA A 214 5.77 -29.76 13.95
CA ALA A 214 4.41 -29.88 14.46
C ALA A 214 3.38 -29.33 13.45
N LEU A 215 3.61 -28.15 12.87
CA LEU A 215 2.78 -27.58 11.81
C LEU A 215 2.69 -28.49 10.57
N THR A 216 3.79 -29.17 10.22
CA THR A 216 3.80 -30.16 9.14
C THR A 216 3.23 -31.52 9.53
N GLY A 217 3.16 -31.80 10.84
CA GLY A 217 2.74 -33.10 11.40
C GLY A 217 1.27 -33.16 11.82
N THR A 218 0.62 -32.02 12.06
CA THR A 218 -0.83 -31.91 12.27
C THR A 218 -1.63 -31.92 10.96
N ALA A 219 -0.95 -31.89 9.81
CA ALA A 219 -1.54 -32.15 8.51
C ALA A 219 -1.56 -33.66 8.23
N ASP A 220 -2.49 -34.41 8.84
CA ASP A 220 -2.89 -35.72 8.31
C ASP A 220 -3.78 -35.55 7.07
N ARG A 221 -3.18 -34.87 6.08
CA ARG A 221 -3.38 -35.06 4.65
C ARG A 221 -2.15 -34.44 3.99
N PRO A 222 -1.24 -35.20 3.38
CA PRO A 222 -0.07 -34.62 2.76
C PRO A 222 -0.54 -33.69 1.64
N ALA A 223 -0.35 -32.37 1.83
CA ALA A 223 -0.16 -31.48 0.70
C ALA A 223 1.11 -31.99 0.01
N GLN A 224 0.92 -32.85 -0.99
CA GLN A 224 2.00 -33.39 -1.78
C GLN A 224 2.81 -32.20 -2.27
N ARG A 225 4.11 -32.18 -1.93
CA ARG A 225 5.04 -31.29 -2.62
C ARG A 225 4.78 -31.47 -4.11
N PRO A 226 4.60 -30.38 -4.88
CA PRO A 226 4.54 -30.43 -6.33
C PRO A 226 5.62 -31.40 -6.80
N ARG A 227 5.21 -32.51 -7.41
CA ARG A 227 6.15 -33.52 -7.89
C ARG A 227 6.73 -32.93 -9.18
N THR A 228 7.73 -32.06 -9.02
CA THR A 228 8.30 -31.34 -10.15
C THR A 228 9.33 -32.19 -10.88
N LEU A 229 9.30 -32.14 -12.20
CA LEU A 229 10.23 -32.82 -13.08
C LEU A 229 10.97 -31.81 -13.96
N PRO A 230 12.30 -31.94 -14.14
CA PRO A 230 13.02 -31.22 -15.18
C PRO A 230 12.41 -31.43 -16.56
N THR A 231 12.55 -30.44 -17.45
CA THR A 231 11.98 -30.42 -18.82
C THR A 231 12.06 -31.76 -19.57
N LYS A 232 13.20 -32.46 -19.52
CA LYS A 232 13.40 -33.75 -20.18
C LYS A 232 12.50 -34.86 -19.60
N LEU A 233 12.39 -34.94 -18.28
CA LEU A 233 11.51 -35.92 -17.62
C LEU A 233 10.03 -35.56 -17.77
N ALA A 234 9.70 -34.26 -17.79
CA ALA A 234 8.36 -33.78 -18.09
C ALA A 234 7.87 -34.20 -19.49
N ALA A 235 8.76 -34.09 -20.49
CA ALA A 235 8.49 -34.52 -21.86
C ALA A 235 8.21 -36.03 -21.95
N HIS A 236 9.05 -36.84 -21.27
CA HIS A 236 8.83 -38.29 -21.17
C HIS A 236 7.53 -38.64 -20.46
N ALA A 237 7.22 -37.98 -19.34
CA ALA A 237 6.00 -38.23 -18.58
C ALA A 237 4.72 -37.90 -19.37
N ALA A 238 4.75 -36.83 -20.17
CA ALA A 238 3.61 -36.39 -20.98
C ALA A 238 3.55 -37.01 -22.39
N GLY A 239 4.54 -37.83 -22.79
CA GLY A 239 4.60 -38.43 -24.13
C GLY A 239 4.78 -37.42 -25.27
N VAL A 240 5.34 -36.24 -24.99
CA VAL A 240 5.53 -35.15 -25.97
C VAL A 240 6.99 -34.74 -26.10
N SER A 241 7.33 -33.91 -27.10
CA SER A 241 8.67 -33.33 -27.22
C SER A 241 8.94 -32.26 -26.14
N GLU A 242 10.22 -32.05 -25.78
CA GLU A 242 10.61 -30.95 -24.88
C GLU A 242 10.17 -29.57 -25.40
N ALA A 243 10.15 -29.39 -26.73
CA ALA A 243 9.70 -28.15 -27.36
C ALA A 243 8.21 -27.88 -27.10
N THR A 244 7.38 -28.92 -27.05
CA THR A 244 5.96 -28.83 -26.71
C THR A 244 5.77 -28.37 -25.26
N VAL A 245 6.53 -28.95 -24.32
CA VAL A 245 6.52 -28.55 -22.90
C VAL A 245 6.93 -27.08 -22.73
N ARG A 246 8.01 -26.65 -23.40
CA ARG A 246 8.45 -25.23 -23.38
C ARG A 246 7.40 -24.29 -23.99
N LYS A 247 6.68 -24.73 -25.03
CA LYS A 247 5.60 -23.97 -25.67
C LYS A 247 4.33 -23.89 -24.81
N TRP A 248 4.05 -24.90 -23.99
CA TRP A 248 2.98 -24.84 -22.99
C TRP A 248 3.34 -23.87 -21.86
N ALA A 249 4.59 -23.92 -21.37
CA ALA A 249 5.09 -22.98 -20.37
C ALA A 249 5.09 -21.53 -20.87
N SER A 250 5.56 -21.27 -22.11
CA SER A 250 5.58 -19.91 -22.67
C SER A 250 4.18 -19.30 -22.89
N ARG A 251 3.15 -20.15 -22.98
CA ARG A 251 1.75 -19.74 -23.08
C ARG A 251 1.01 -19.73 -21.75
N GLY A 252 1.73 -19.91 -20.64
CA GLY A 252 1.15 -19.89 -19.29
C GLY A 252 0.26 -21.10 -18.98
N LYS A 253 0.36 -22.20 -19.74
CA LYS A 253 -0.40 -23.44 -19.51
C LYS A 253 0.29 -24.38 -18.50
N LEU A 254 1.57 -24.16 -18.25
CA LEU A 254 2.36 -24.86 -17.23
C LEU A 254 3.06 -23.85 -16.35
N THR A 255 3.03 -24.10 -15.04
CA THR A 255 3.76 -23.33 -14.04
C THR A 255 5.22 -23.75 -14.06
N ARG A 256 6.12 -22.77 -14.24
CA ARG A 256 7.57 -23.01 -14.24
C ARG A 256 8.13 -22.85 -12.82
N TYR A 257 8.64 -23.95 -12.28
CA TYR A 257 9.37 -23.99 -11.01
C TYR A 257 10.90 -24.02 -11.26
N GLY A 258 11.67 -23.68 -10.23
CA GLY A 258 13.13 -23.72 -10.27
C GLY A 258 13.82 -22.41 -10.67
N SER A 259 15.12 -22.48 -10.94
CA SER A 259 15.99 -21.31 -11.24
C SER A 259 16.01 -20.97 -12.74
N LEU A 260 16.63 -19.85 -13.12
CA LEU A 260 16.78 -19.48 -14.55
C LEU A 260 17.48 -20.57 -15.38
N SER A 261 18.40 -21.33 -14.77
CA SER A 261 19.15 -22.41 -15.43
C SER A 261 18.47 -23.78 -15.36
N ARG A 262 17.47 -23.98 -14.50
CA ARG A 262 16.81 -25.28 -14.30
C ARG A 262 15.30 -25.12 -14.19
N ALA A 263 14.62 -25.34 -15.31
CA ALA A 263 13.16 -25.33 -15.37
C ALA A 263 12.61 -26.70 -14.95
N GLU A 264 11.73 -26.69 -13.96
CA GLU A 264 11.00 -27.84 -13.45
C GLU A 264 9.48 -27.61 -13.57
N TYR A 265 8.72 -28.67 -13.82
CA TYR A 265 7.28 -28.61 -14.11
C TYR A 265 6.53 -29.64 -13.28
N ASP A 266 5.34 -29.29 -12.83
CA ASP A 266 4.49 -30.15 -12.01
C ASP A 266 3.90 -31.32 -12.82
N VAL A 267 4.00 -32.54 -12.27
CA VAL A 267 3.50 -33.78 -12.91
C VAL A 267 1.99 -33.79 -13.09
N ASP A 268 1.22 -33.21 -12.17
CA ASP A 268 -0.23 -33.23 -12.24
C ASP A 268 -0.72 -32.26 -13.34
N GLU A 269 -0.10 -31.08 -13.48
CA GLU A 269 -0.36 -30.16 -14.59
C GLU A 269 0.00 -30.78 -15.95
N LEU A 270 1.13 -31.50 -16.04
CA LEU A 270 1.56 -32.21 -17.24
C LEU A 270 0.57 -33.30 -17.63
N THR A 271 0.12 -34.10 -16.66
CA THR A 271 -0.84 -35.18 -16.88
C THR A 271 -2.17 -34.62 -17.39
N ALA A 272 -2.67 -33.55 -16.77
CA ALA A 272 -3.92 -32.91 -17.15
C ALA A 272 -3.90 -32.29 -18.57
N LEU A 273 -2.74 -31.81 -19.03
CA LEU A 273 -2.57 -31.30 -20.39
C LEU A 273 -2.40 -32.41 -21.43
N ALA A 274 -1.76 -33.52 -21.08
CA ALA A 274 -1.58 -34.66 -21.97
C ALA A 274 -2.88 -35.45 -22.20
N SER A 275 -3.83 -35.39 -21.25
CA SER A 275 -5.14 -36.03 -21.36
C SER A 275 -6.20 -35.20 -22.10
N ARG A 276 -5.85 -34.04 -22.67
CA ARG A 276 -6.74 -33.15 -23.44
C ARG A 276 -6.42 -33.20 -24.93
#